data_AF-A0A8X7YGJ0-F1
#
_entry.id   AF-A0A8X7YGJ0-F1
#
_cell.length_a   1.000
_cell.length_b   1.000
_cell.length_c   1.000
_cell.angle_alpha   90.00
_cell.angle_beta   90.00
_cell.angle_gamma   90.00
#
_symmetry.space_group_name_H-M   'P 1'
#
loop_
_entity.id
_entity.type
_entity.pdbx_description
1 polymer ?
#
loop_
_entity_poly.entity_id
_entity_poly.type
_entity_poly.pdbx_seq_one_letter_code
_entity_poly.pdbx_strand_id
1 'polypeptide(L)'
;MDVVNAMIQEKPVVIFSKSSCCMSHSIESLIRGFGANPTIYQLDQLPNGHQIERALVQLGFRQSVPVVFIGQKLVGNERQVMSLHVKNQLVPLLIQAAENDKSNRSEPRYAISYPDRITLFCKLLSSSTHLCCP
;
A
#
# COMPACT_ATOMS: atom_id res chain seq x y z
N MET A 1 2.09 16.52 -16.60
CA MET A 1 1.94 15.75 -15.34
C MET A 1 1.85 14.24 -15.63
N ASP A 2 2.23 13.83 -16.84
CA ASP A 2 1.82 12.54 -17.41
C ASP A 2 2.73 11.38 -17.00
N VAL A 3 3.98 11.67 -16.66
CA VAL A 3 4.98 10.67 -16.26
C VAL A 3 4.60 9.95 -14.97
N VAL A 4 4.15 10.69 -13.94
CA VAL A 4 3.71 10.10 -12.67
C VAL A 4 2.44 9.29 -12.87
N ASN A 5 1.49 9.82 -13.65
CA ASN A 5 0.23 9.14 -13.96
C ASN A 5 0.45 7.80 -14.67
N ALA A 6 1.35 7.76 -15.66
CA ALA A 6 1.71 6.52 -16.34
C ALA A 6 2.33 5.48 -15.38
N MET A 7 3.15 5.92 -14.42
CA MET A 7 3.79 5.02 -13.45
C MET A 7 2.80 4.44 -12.41
N ILE A 8 1.70 5.13 -12.12
CA ILE A 8 0.70 4.68 -11.15
C ILE A 8 -0.49 3.92 -11.77
N GLN A 9 -0.72 4.04 -13.08
CA GLN A 9 -1.89 3.46 -13.75
C GLN A 9 -1.91 1.93 -13.74
N GLU A 10 -0.75 1.29 -13.82
CA GLU A 10 -0.63 -0.17 -13.93
C GLU A 10 -0.37 -0.84 -12.58
N LYS A 11 -0.41 -0.08 -11.47
CA LYS A 11 0.10 -0.55 -10.18
C LYS A 11 -0.85 -0.19 -9.04
N PRO A 12 -1.26 -1.18 -8.22
CA PRO A 12 -2.20 -0.91 -7.12
C PRO A 12 -1.57 -0.04 -6.03
N VAL A 13 -0.26 -0.18 -5.80
CA VAL A 13 0.48 0.65 -4.83
C VAL A 13 1.83 1.05 -5.39
N VAL A 14 2.13 2.35 -5.35
CA VAL A 14 3.38 2.93 -5.81
C VAL A 14 3.97 3.85 -4.75
N ILE A 15 5.27 3.70 -4.49
CA ILE A 15 6.03 4.50 -3.54
C ILE A 15 7.19 5.15 -4.28
N PHE A 16 7.24 6.47 -4.29
CA PHE A 16 8.39 7.23 -4.77
C PHE A 16 9.26 7.60 -3.57
N SER A 17 10.53 7.19 -3.58
CA SER A 17 11.46 7.51 -2.50
C SER A 17 12.86 7.85 -3.02
N LYS A 18 13.81 8.04 -2.10
CA LYS A 18 15.24 8.14 -2.38
C LYS A 18 16.00 7.10 -1.56
N SER A 19 17.13 6.63 -2.07
CA SER A 19 17.99 5.65 -1.37
C SER A 19 18.45 6.12 0.01
N SER A 20 18.56 7.43 0.22
CA SER A 20 18.95 8.03 1.50
C SER A 20 17.83 8.13 2.54
N CYS A 21 16.59 7.71 2.23
CA CYS A 21 15.45 7.84 3.13
C CYS A 21 15.17 6.54 3.92
N CYS A 22 15.48 6.57 5.22
CA CYS A 22 15.28 5.44 6.13
C CYS A 22 13.81 5.05 6.36
N MET A 23 12.88 5.99 6.20
CA MET A 23 11.44 5.75 6.43
C MET A 23 10.78 4.93 5.31
N SER A 24 11.40 4.87 4.14
CA SER A 24 10.90 4.10 2.99
C SER A 24 10.73 2.62 3.33
N HIS A 25 11.71 2.04 4.02
CA HIS A 25 11.69 0.62 4.41
C HIS A 25 10.56 0.31 5.40
N SER A 26 10.27 1.24 6.31
CA SER A 26 9.17 1.09 7.27
C SER A 26 7.81 1.06 6.57
N ILE A 27 7.60 1.96 5.61
CA ILE A 27 6.34 1.99 4.84
C ILE A 27 6.21 0.78 3.92
N GLU A 28 7.29 0.41 3.25
CA GLU A 28 7.33 -0.80 2.43
C GLU A 28 6.94 -2.03 3.25
N SER A 29 7.60 -2.21 4.40
CA SER A 29 7.35 -3.35 5.29
C SER A 29 5.92 -3.34 5.85
N LEU A 30 5.39 -2.16 6.17
CA LEU A 30 4.01 -2.00 6.63
C LEU A 30 3.01 -2.46 5.55
N ILE A 31 3.18 -1.99 4.32
CA ILE A 31 2.29 -2.30 3.20
C ILE A 31 2.40 -3.79 2.82
N ARG A 32 3.61 -4.33 2.76
CA ARG A 32 3.86 -5.77 2.60
C ARG A 32 3.25 -6.59 3.73
N GLY A 33 3.31 -6.06 4.95
CA GLY A 33 2.67 -6.59 6.15
C GLY A 33 1.14 -6.56 6.13
N PHE A 34 0.51 -5.98 5.10
CA PHE A 34 -0.92 -6.13 4.80
C PHE A 34 -1.22 -7.05 3.59
N GLY A 35 -0.20 -7.67 3.01
CA GLY A 35 -0.33 -8.58 1.86
C GLY A 35 -0.31 -7.84 0.52
N ALA A 36 -0.04 -6.53 0.52
CA ALA A 36 0.13 -5.73 -0.69
C ALA A 36 1.58 -5.77 -1.18
N ASN A 37 1.76 -5.73 -2.50
CA ASN A 37 3.07 -5.66 -3.11
C ASN A 37 3.31 -4.25 -3.69
N PRO A 38 3.94 -3.32 -2.93
CA PRO A 38 4.19 -1.98 -3.42
C PRO A 38 5.34 -1.98 -4.44
N THR A 39 5.20 -1.19 -5.49
CA THR A 39 6.33 -0.84 -6.34
C THR A 39 7.06 0.36 -5.77
N ILE A 40 8.38 0.27 -5.64
CA ILE A 40 9.23 1.36 -5.16
C ILE A 40 10.05 1.92 -6.30
N TYR A 41 10.00 3.24 -6.47
CA TYR A 41 10.82 3.99 -7.41
C TYR A 41 11.80 4.87 -6.63
N GLN A 42 13.08 4.52 -6.70
CA GLN A 42 14.16 5.33 -6.12
C GLN A 42 14.52 6.46 -7.08
N LEU A 43 14.03 7.66 -6.81
CA LEU A 43 14.18 8.83 -7.67
C LEU A 43 15.64 9.19 -7.94
N ASP A 44 16.54 8.95 -6.99
CA ASP A 44 17.98 9.20 -7.15
C ASP A 44 18.71 8.16 -8.02
N GLN A 45 18.09 7.00 -8.26
CA GLN A 45 18.64 5.94 -9.10
C GLN A 45 18.04 5.91 -10.51
N LEU A 46 16.96 6.67 -10.74
CA LEU A 46 16.29 6.74 -12.03
C LEU A 46 16.92 7.81 -12.92
N PRO A 47 17.17 7.52 -14.22
CA PRO A 47 17.72 8.50 -15.15
C PRO A 47 16.80 9.72 -15.35
N ASN A 48 15.48 9.52 -15.22
CA ASN A 48 14.46 10.57 -15.26
C ASN A 48 13.99 11.02 -13.87
N GLY A 49 14.71 10.68 -12.81
CA GLY A 49 14.37 10.97 -11.41
C GLY A 49 13.98 12.42 -11.14
N HIS A 50 14.80 13.36 -11.60
CA HIS A 50 14.56 14.81 -11.43
C HIS A 50 13.30 15.30 -12.16
N GLN A 51 12.89 14.65 -13.25
CA GLN A 51 11.65 15.01 -13.96
C GLN A 51 10.44 14.52 -13.17
N ILE A 52 10.52 13.30 -12.62
CA ILE A 52 9.48 12.71 -11.78
C ILE A 52 9.33 13.54 -10.49
N GLU A 53 10.44 13.90 -9.84
CA GLU A 53 10.43 14.74 -8.64
C GLU A 53 9.77 16.09 -8.90
N ARG A 54 10.08 16.75 -10.02
CA ARG A 54 9.40 18.00 -10.42
C ARG A 54 7.90 17.80 -10.62
N ALA A 55 7.48 16.68 -11.24
CA ALA A 55 6.07 16.37 -11.40
C ALA A 55 5.38 16.13 -10.03
N LEU A 56 6.03 15.45 -9.09
CA LEU A 56 5.53 15.29 -7.71
C LEU A 56 5.41 16.64 -6.98
N VAL A 57 6.37 17.55 -7.16
CA VAL A 57 6.30 18.92 -6.62
C VAL A 57 5.11 19.69 -7.20
N GLN A 58 4.84 19.56 -8.50
CA GLN A 58 3.66 20.15 -9.14
C GLN A 58 2.34 19.59 -8.62
N LEU A 59 2.33 18.33 -8.19
CA LEU A 59 1.19 17.69 -7.51
C LEU A 59 1.05 18.10 -6.03
N GLY A 60 1.95 18.95 -5.52
CA GLY A 60 1.91 19.49 -4.16
C GLY A 60 2.97 18.93 -3.20
N PHE A 61 3.84 18.01 -3.64
CA PHE A 61 4.87 17.41 -2.78
C PHE A 61 6.17 18.18 -2.84
N ARG A 62 6.30 19.18 -1.98
CA ARG A 62 7.45 20.09 -2.04
C ARG A 62 8.79 19.47 -1.62
N GLN A 63 8.82 18.50 -0.69
CA GLN A 63 10.12 17.99 -0.20
C GLN A 63 10.13 16.72 0.69
N SER A 64 8.99 16.07 0.97
CA SER A 64 8.96 14.87 1.85
C SER A 64 8.82 13.60 1.01
N VAL A 65 9.95 13.01 0.60
CA VAL A 65 9.97 11.58 0.26
C VAL A 65 9.95 10.78 1.57
N PRO A 66 9.23 9.65 1.65
CA PRO A 66 8.56 8.95 0.57
C PRO A 66 7.18 9.53 0.22
N VAL A 67 6.78 9.46 -1.06
CA VAL A 67 5.43 9.79 -1.56
C VAL A 67 4.72 8.51 -1.96
N VAL A 68 3.52 8.28 -1.43
CA VAL A 68 2.76 7.03 -1.60
C VAL A 68 1.46 7.26 -2.35
N PHE A 69 1.22 6.41 -3.34
CA PHE A 69 -0.01 6.28 -4.10
C PHE A 69 -0.63 4.91 -3.87
N ILE A 70 -1.94 4.87 -3.61
CA ILE A 70 -2.73 3.65 -3.42
C ILE A 70 -3.96 3.76 -4.32
N GLY A 71 -4.15 2.79 -5.22
CA GLY A 71 -5.27 2.76 -6.16
C GLY A 71 -5.31 3.98 -7.07
N GLN A 72 -4.14 4.41 -7.56
CA GLN A 72 -3.95 5.64 -8.33
C GLN A 72 -4.30 6.94 -7.58
N LYS A 73 -4.71 6.84 -6.30
CA LYS A 73 -4.97 7.99 -5.44
C LYS A 73 -3.74 8.34 -4.65
N LEU A 74 -3.51 9.63 -4.56
CA LEU A 74 -2.45 10.17 -3.75
C LEU A 74 -2.80 10.07 -2.26
N VAL A 75 -2.01 9.30 -1.52
CA VAL A 75 -2.14 9.19 -0.06
C VAL A 75 -1.22 10.18 0.65
N GLY A 76 -0.04 10.37 0.08
CA GLY A 76 0.92 11.39 0.48
C GLY A 76 2.14 10.83 1.19
N ASN A 77 2.62 11.50 2.24
CA ASN A 77 3.92 11.20 2.85
C ASN A 77 3.84 10.16 3.99
N GLU A 78 4.98 9.88 4.64
CA GLU A 78 5.09 8.88 5.70
C GLU A 78 4.11 9.10 6.84
N ARG A 79 3.91 10.37 7.24
CA ARG A 79 2.99 10.73 8.32
C ARG A 79 1.54 10.44 7.97
N GLN A 80 1.15 10.70 6.72
CA GLN A 80 -0.22 10.45 6.26
C GLN A 80 -0.52 8.95 6.21
N VAL A 81 0.42 8.14 5.71
CA VAL A 81 0.29 6.68 5.72
C VAL A 81 0.16 6.14 7.14
N MET A 82 1.01 6.61 8.06
CA MET A 82 0.95 6.20 9.47
C MET A 82 -0.36 6.65 10.13
N SER A 83 -0.86 7.84 9.81
CA SER A 83 -2.16 8.32 10.31
C SER A 83 -3.32 7.42 9.85
N LEU A 84 -3.31 6.98 8.59
CA LEU A 84 -4.31 6.05 8.07
C LEU A 84 -4.23 4.67 8.72
N HIS A 85 -3.02 4.21 9.03
CA HIS A 85 -2.81 2.96 9.75
C HIS A 85 -3.41 3.01 11.16
N VAL A 86 -3.12 4.07 11.93
CA VAL A 86 -3.69 4.27 13.27
C VAL A 86 -5.22 4.44 13.25
N LYS A 87 -5.75 5.02 12.17
CA LYS A 87 -7.20 5.16 11.95
C LYS A 87 -7.88 3.89 11.42
N ASN A 88 -7.14 2.80 11.20
CA ASN A 88 -7.61 1.57 10.54
C ASN A 88 -8.22 1.80 9.14
N GLN A 89 -7.83 2.88 8.45
CA GLN A 89 -8.31 3.23 7.11
C GLN A 89 -7.37 2.74 6.00
N LEU A 90 -6.15 2.31 6.35
CA LEU A 90 -5.16 1.88 5.36
C LEU A 90 -5.56 0.59 4.64
N VAL A 91 -6.10 -0.41 5.35
CA VAL A 91 -6.52 -1.68 4.75
C VAL A 91 -7.68 -1.53 3.77
N PRO A 92 -8.78 -0.81 4.11
CA PRO A 92 -9.84 -0.54 3.14
C PRO A 92 -9.33 0.10 1.84
N LEU A 93 -8.37 1.02 1.91
CA LEU A 93 -7.77 1.64 0.73
C LEU A 93 -6.96 0.65 -0.12
N LEU A 94 -6.23 -0.27 0.52
CA LEU A 94 -5.48 -1.31 -0.18
C LEU A 94 -6.41 -2.31 -0.88
N ILE A 95 -7.52 -2.68 -0.25
CA ILE A 95 -8.54 -3.54 -0.85
C ILE A 95 -9.15 -2.86 -2.07
N GLN A 96 -9.59 -1.61 -1.93
CA GLN A 96 -10.14 -0.82 -3.05
C GLN A 96 -9.13 -0.66 -4.18
N ALA A 97 -7.84 -0.46 -3.87
CA ALA A 97 -6.80 -0.34 -4.88
C ALA A 97 -6.65 -1.61 -5.72
N ALA A 98 -6.78 -2.78 -5.08
CA ALA A 98 -6.68 -4.06 -5.76
C ALA A 98 -7.86 -4.37 -6.67
N GLU A 99 -9.07 -3.94 -6.29
CA GLU A 99 -10.26 -4.08 -7.15
C GLU A 99 -10.15 -3.28 -8.45
N ASN A 100 -9.31 -2.24 -8.49
CA ASN A 100 -9.10 -1.40 -9.67
C ASN A 100 -7.98 -1.90 -10.59
N ASP A 101 -7.28 -2.97 -10.23
CA ASP A 101 -6.25 -3.57 -11.08
C ASP A 101 -6.90 -4.35 -12.23
N LYS A 102 -6.80 -3.81 -13.45
CA LYS A 102 -7.40 -4.43 -14.65
C LYS A 102 -6.61 -5.61 -15.21
N SER A 103 -5.47 -5.99 -14.61
CA SER A 103 -4.55 -6.95 -15.20
C SER A 103 -4.56 -8.34 -14.57
N ASN A 104 -5.17 -8.59 -13.41
CA ASN A 104 -5.13 -9.93 -12.83
C ASN A 104 -6.38 -10.32 -12.04
N ARG A 105 -7.16 -11.23 -12.64
CA ARG A 105 -8.25 -11.99 -11.99
C ARG A 105 -7.69 -13.10 -11.10
N SER A 106 -6.70 -12.77 -10.27
CA SER A 106 -6.22 -13.65 -9.21
C SER A 106 -6.59 -13.03 -7.88
N GLU A 107 -7.41 -13.77 -7.15
CA GLU A 107 -7.97 -13.47 -5.84
C GLU A 107 -7.01 -12.66 -4.95
N PRO A 108 -7.45 -11.51 -4.41
CA PRO A 108 -6.63 -10.72 -3.53
C PRO A 108 -6.28 -11.53 -2.28
N ARG A 109 -5.02 -11.97 -2.17
CA ARG A 109 -4.44 -12.48 -0.92
C ARG A 109 -4.20 -11.35 0.10
N TYR A 110 -5.12 -10.39 0.24
CA TYR A 110 -5.19 -9.50 1.40
C TYR A 110 -5.85 -10.23 2.57
N ALA A 111 -5.34 -11.42 2.87
CA ALA A 111 -5.67 -12.16 4.08
C ALA A 111 -4.72 -11.74 5.20
N ILE A 112 -4.58 -10.43 5.42
CA ILE A 112 -4.08 -9.96 6.70
C ILE A 112 -5.29 -9.46 7.46
N SER A 113 -5.96 -10.48 7.99
CA SER A 113 -6.74 -10.45 9.20
C SER A 113 -6.13 -9.44 10.16
N TYR A 114 -6.65 -8.21 10.17
CA TYR A 114 -6.86 -7.56 11.45
C TYR A 114 -7.67 -8.57 12.26
N PRO A 115 -7.22 -9.02 13.43
CA PRO A 115 -8.14 -9.65 14.33
C PRO A 115 -9.09 -8.53 14.77
N ASP A 116 -10.17 -8.32 14.02
CA ASP A 116 -11.43 -8.09 14.69
C ASP A 116 -11.49 -9.15 15.78
N ARG A 117 -11.57 -8.74 17.04
CA ARG A 117 -11.67 -9.67 18.18
C ARG A 117 -12.79 -10.71 17.99
N ILE A 118 -13.69 -10.46 17.04
CA ILE A 118 -14.80 -11.32 16.60
C ILE A 118 -14.31 -12.50 15.73
N THR A 119 -13.36 -12.31 14.82
CA THR A 119 -12.89 -13.36 13.88
C THR A 119 -11.92 -14.35 14.55
N LEU A 120 -11.14 -13.89 15.55
CA LEU A 120 -10.32 -14.78 16.38
C LEU A 120 -11.19 -15.75 17.21
N PHE A 121 -12.37 -15.30 17.63
CA PHE A 121 -13.33 -16.17 18.32
C PHE A 121 -13.91 -17.24 17.39
N CYS A 122 -14.18 -16.91 16.11
CA CYS A 122 -14.66 -17.92 15.14
C CYS A 122 -13.58 -18.97 14.80
N LYS A 123 -12.30 -18.60 14.72
CA LYS A 123 -11.22 -19.59 14.52
C LYS A 123 -10.96 -20.45 15.78
N LEU A 124 -11.10 -19.90 16.98
CA LEU A 124 -11.01 -20.66 18.23
C LEU A 124 -12.23 -21.57 18.47
N LEU A 125 -13.44 -21.15 18.09
CA LEU A 125 -14.65 -21.95 18.20
C LEU A 125 -14.77 -23.03 17.10
N SER A 126 -14.24 -22.78 15.89
CA SER A 126 -14.24 -23.77 14.82
C SER A 126 -13.20 -24.88 15.03
N SER A 127 -12.26 -24.71 15.96
CA SER A 127 -11.35 -25.79 16.38
C SER A 127 -11.95 -26.71 17.45
N SER A 128 -13.21 -26.50 17.86
CA SER A 128 -13.88 -27.30 18.90
C SER A 128 -15.25 -27.85 18.49
N THR A 129 -15.52 -28.04 17.18
CA THR A 129 -16.72 -28.77 16.73
C THR A 129 -16.39 -29.73 15.58
N HIS A 130 -15.58 -30.75 15.86
CA HIS A 130 -15.72 -32.03 15.17
C HIS A 130 -15.40 -33.15 16.15
N LEU A 131 -16.36 -33.45 17.02
CA LEU A 131 -16.78 -34.83 17.28
C LEU A 131 -18.16 -34.78 17.95
N CYS A 132 -19.20 -34.95 17.14
CA CYS A 132 -20.44 -35.55 17.60
C CYS A 132 -20.91 -36.52 16.51
N CYS A 133 -20.61 -37.81 16.72
CA CYS A 133 -21.35 -39.05 16.38
C CYS A 133 -21.76 -39.31 14.90
N PRO A 134 -21.91 -40.56 14.45
CA PRO A 134 -22.63 -41.68 15.10
C PRO A 134 -21.74 -42.76 15.73
#